data_AF-A0A7H9AV49-F1
#
_entry.id   AF-A0A7H9AV49-F1
#
_cell.length_a   1.000
_cell.length_b   1.000
_cell.length_c   1.000
_cell.angle_alpha   90.00
_cell.angle_beta   90.00
_cell.angle_gamma   90.00
#
_symmetry.space_group_name_H-M   'P 1'
#
loop_
_entity.id
_entity.type
_entity.pdbx_description
1 polymer ?
#
loop_
_entity_poly.entity_id
_entity_poly.type
_entity_poly.pdbx_seq_one_letter_code
_entity_poly.pdbx_strand_id
1 'polypeptide(L)'
;MERYKEKIGCLVHIPNVGRGKLKYLGPVEGKPGIYAGVDLLANIGKNNGSFGERQYFESEYPHSGLFVQLEKLIPLIESTYDSKKDPLAIESSPQNEKENVQNKERNLWSSETTIQKTSTGNNQQSPTLVNNLLTSSDGKSPKHDDFKTTPSSGKHESKSSLGYSDVDGDVCMSALSSKDAVPYSEYYSSKSYRDQQLRIEKHEKEIMQYKKLLNEQRVLLEELQPAIEEYEKNMLLVEKENQELRYQLIKQQEQQEKQKQFFEGEHEQLLTVVEELHEQMKSNERYFKNSSGTCLPKD
;
A
#
# COMPACT_ATOMS: atom_id res chain seq x y z
N MET A 1 16.36 23.71 -1.15
CA MET A 1 16.56 22.77 -2.27
C MET A 1 17.06 21.42 -1.79
N GLU A 2 18.14 21.35 -0.98
CA GLU A 2 18.62 20.09 -0.35
C GLU A 2 17.50 19.24 0.27
N ARG A 3 16.60 19.86 1.05
CA ARG A 3 15.49 19.16 1.73
C ARG A 3 14.58 18.33 0.81
N TYR A 4 14.47 18.69 -0.47
CA TYR A 4 13.62 17.98 -1.43
C TYR A 4 14.41 16.98 -2.27
N LYS A 5 15.74 17.13 -2.38
CA LYS A 5 16.57 16.13 -3.06
C LYS A 5 16.57 14.79 -2.33
N GLU A 6 16.52 14.81 -0.99
CA GLU A 6 16.37 13.62 -0.15
C GLU A 6 15.05 12.86 -0.38
N LYS A 7 14.10 13.47 -1.09
CA LYS A 7 12.79 12.89 -1.40
C LYS A 7 12.76 12.17 -2.75
N ILE A 8 13.84 12.25 -3.54
CA ILE A 8 13.98 11.49 -4.78
C ILE A 8 13.87 10.00 -4.45
N GLY A 9 13.03 9.30 -5.19
CA GLY A 9 12.69 7.89 -5.00
C GLY A 9 11.32 7.67 -4.35
N CYS A 10 10.73 8.68 -3.71
CA CYS A 10 9.43 8.55 -3.07
C CYS A 10 8.27 8.69 -4.06
N LEU A 11 7.13 8.13 -3.67
CA LEU A 11 5.90 8.19 -4.46
C LEU A 11 5.11 9.44 -4.08
N VAL A 12 4.72 10.22 -5.08
CA VAL A 12 3.97 11.47 -4.94
C VAL A 12 2.69 11.33 -5.74
N HIS A 13 1.58 11.80 -5.19
CA HIS A 13 0.29 11.87 -5.88
C HIS A 13 0.12 13.25 -6.51
N ILE A 14 -0.01 13.31 -7.84
CA ILE A 14 -0.21 14.54 -8.60
C ILE A 14 -1.71 14.66 -8.95
N PRO A 15 -2.43 15.69 -8.48
CA PRO A 15 -3.85 15.87 -8.75
C PRO A 15 -4.15 15.86 -10.25
N ASN A 16 -5.21 15.15 -10.64
CA ASN A 16 -5.68 14.98 -12.02
C ASN A 16 -4.69 14.30 -12.99
N VAL A 17 -3.59 13.73 -12.47
CA VAL A 17 -2.58 13.01 -13.27
C VAL A 17 -2.41 11.59 -12.73
N GLY A 18 -2.25 11.45 -11.41
CA GLY A 18 -2.07 10.16 -10.75
C GLY A 18 -0.80 10.08 -9.91
N ARG A 19 -0.47 8.86 -9.50
CA ARG A 19 0.69 8.57 -8.65
C ARG A 19 1.95 8.36 -9.49
N GLY A 20 3.07 8.91 -9.04
CA GLY A 20 4.36 8.69 -9.69
C GLY A 20 5.55 8.75 -8.74
N LYS A 21 6.68 8.20 -9.18
CA LYS A 21 7.94 8.18 -8.44
C LYS A 21 8.76 9.42 -8.78
N LEU A 22 9.14 10.20 -7.77
CA LEU A 22 10.04 11.34 -7.96
C LEU A 22 11.43 10.81 -8.36
N LYS A 23 11.95 11.23 -9.51
CA LYS A 23 13.22 10.74 -10.08
C LYS A 23 14.26 11.85 -10.26
N TYR A 24 13.82 13.10 -10.42
CA TYR A 24 14.69 14.24 -10.66
C TYR A 24 14.18 15.48 -9.95
N LEU A 25 15.09 16.37 -9.54
CA LEU A 25 14.75 17.67 -8.97
C LEU A 25 15.85 18.69 -9.30
N GLY A 26 15.53 19.69 -10.13
CA GLY A 26 16.50 20.68 -10.59
C GLY A 26 16.02 21.53 -11.77
N PRO A 27 16.90 22.38 -12.33
CA PRO A 27 16.58 23.21 -13.49
C PRO A 27 16.49 22.38 -14.78
N VAL A 28 15.53 22.71 -15.64
CA VAL A 28 15.40 22.12 -16.98
C VAL A 28 15.86 23.14 -18.01
N GLU A 29 16.65 22.71 -18.97
CA GLU A 29 17.28 23.57 -19.97
C GLU A 29 16.21 24.24 -20.84
N GLY A 30 16.35 25.56 -21.05
CA GLY A 30 15.35 26.34 -21.77
C GLY A 30 14.03 26.58 -21.02
N LYS A 31 13.93 26.22 -19.73
CA LYS A 31 12.76 26.50 -18.89
C LYS A 31 13.15 27.27 -17.62
N PRO A 32 12.43 28.36 -17.27
CA PRO A 32 12.70 29.10 -16.04
C PRO A 32 12.20 28.34 -14.81
N GLY A 33 12.97 28.41 -13.73
CA GLY A 33 12.62 27.83 -12.44
C GLY A 33 13.11 26.38 -12.25
N ILE A 34 12.55 25.73 -11.23
CA ILE A 34 12.93 24.38 -10.80
C ILE A 34 11.79 23.40 -11.09
N TYR A 35 12.18 22.23 -11.61
CA TYR A 35 11.28 21.16 -11.96
C TYR A 35 11.60 19.88 -11.19
N ALA A 36 10.54 19.13 -10.91
CA ALA A 36 10.60 17.76 -10.49
C ALA A 36 10.27 16.86 -11.69
N GLY A 37 11.14 15.90 -11.97
CA GLY A 37 10.90 14.83 -12.92
C GLY A 37 10.28 13.65 -12.19
N VAL A 38 9.10 13.24 -12.64
CA VAL A 38 8.30 12.17 -12.03
C VAL A 38 8.04 11.09 -13.06
N ASP A 39 8.17 9.83 -12.66
CA ASP A 39 7.83 8.66 -13.46
C ASP A 39 6.49 8.09 -13.01
N LEU A 40 5.47 8.20 -13.87
CA LEU A 40 4.09 7.82 -13.57
C LEU A 40 3.84 6.30 -13.68
N LEU A 41 4.85 5.52 -14.07
CA LEU A 41 4.75 4.05 -14.24
C LEU A 41 3.61 3.60 -15.17
N ALA A 42 3.12 4.51 -16.02
CA ALA A 42 2.11 4.29 -17.03
C ALA A 42 2.30 5.31 -18.16
N ASN A 43 1.89 4.98 -19.38
CA ASN A 43 2.01 5.84 -20.58
C ASN A 43 1.00 7.01 -20.59
N ILE A 44 0.92 7.73 -19.48
CA ILE A 44 0.07 8.91 -19.27
C ILE A 44 0.90 10.19 -19.06
N GLY A 45 2.23 10.06 -19.09
CA GLY A 45 3.18 11.16 -19.06
C GLY A 45 3.39 11.80 -20.43
N LYS A 46 4.49 12.54 -20.56
CA LYS A 46 4.80 13.32 -21.78
C LYS A 46 6.14 12.97 -22.42
N ASN A 47 7.06 12.38 -21.66
CA ASN A 47 8.42 12.11 -22.10
C ASN A 47 8.96 10.82 -21.47
N ASN A 48 10.19 10.47 -21.86
CA ASN A 48 10.95 9.34 -21.30
C ASN A 48 11.99 9.79 -20.25
N GLY A 49 11.80 10.97 -19.66
CA GLY A 49 12.76 11.63 -18.77
C GLY A 49 13.88 12.44 -19.45
N SER A 50 13.81 12.61 -20.78
CA SER A 50 14.59 13.59 -21.53
C SER A 50 13.80 14.88 -21.80
N PHE A 51 14.53 15.98 -22.00
CA PHE A 51 13.99 17.21 -22.57
C PHE A 51 15.06 17.89 -23.45
N GLY A 52 14.74 18.13 -24.71
CA GLY A 52 15.74 18.55 -25.71
C GLY A 52 16.76 17.42 -25.95
N GLU A 53 18.04 17.76 -25.92
CA GLU A 53 19.14 16.80 -26.13
C GLU A 53 19.70 16.21 -24.82
N ARG A 54 19.09 16.56 -23.67
CA ARG A 54 19.59 16.16 -22.35
C ARG A 54 18.65 15.16 -21.66
N GLN A 55 19.26 14.10 -21.12
CA GLN A 55 18.59 13.15 -20.22
C GLN A 55 18.66 13.66 -18.77
N TYR A 56 17.52 13.72 -18.08
CA TYR A 56 17.45 14.15 -16.68
C TYR A 56 17.19 13.00 -15.72
N PHE A 57 16.36 12.04 -16.13
CA PHE A 57 16.07 10.81 -15.39
C PHE A 57 15.63 9.71 -16.35
N GLU A 58 15.64 8.46 -15.92
CA GLU A 58 15.08 7.33 -16.68
C GLU A 58 13.66 7.01 -16.19
N SER A 59 12.75 6.88 -17.15
CA SER A 59 11.37 6.47 -16.92
C SER A 59 11.15 5.01 -17.33
N GLU A 60 10.26 4.32 -16.62
CA GLU A 60 9.96 2.91 -16.86
C GLU A 60 9.39 2.66 -18.27
N TYR A 61 8.56 3.57 -18.77
CA TYR A 61 7.98 3.50 -20.11
C TYR A 61 8.31 4.76 -20.92
N PRO A 62 8.29 4.68 -22.27
CA PRO A 62 8.66 5.80 -23.14
C PRO A 62 7.85 7.09 -22.93
N HIS A 63 6.61 6.98 -22.43
CA HIS A 63 5.74 8.11 -22.15
C HIS A 63 5.25 8.13 -20.70
N SER A 64 6.04 7.63 -19.75
CA SER A 64 5.69 7.71 -18.33
C SER A 64 6.33 8.88 -17.57
N GLY A 65 7.35 9.52 -18.15
CA GLY A 65 8.01 10.69 -17.56
C GLY A 65 7.20 11.98 -17.68
N LEU A 66 7.21 12.79 -16.62
CA LEU A 66 6.56 14.09 -16.56
C LEU A 66 7.43 15.09 -15.79
N PHE A 67 7.61 16.30 -16.34
CA PHE A 67 8.18 17.43 -15.61
C PHE A 67 7.08 18.31 -15.04
N VAL A 68 7.15 18.56 -13.73
CA VAL A 68 6.22 19.43 -12.99
C VAL A 68 7.03 20.49 -12.27
N GLN A 69 6.55 21.74 -12.25
CA GLN A 69 7.19 22.79 -11.46
C GLN A 69 7.19 22.42 -9.97
N LEU A 70 8.35 22.54 -9.32
CA LEU A 70 8.52 22.11 -7.94
C LEU A 70 7.54 22.81 -7.00
N GLU A 71 7.23 24.08 -7.24
CA GLU A 71 6.27 24.87 -6.44
C GLU A 71 4.89 24.21 -6.33
N LYS A 72 4.45 23.51 -7.38
CA LYS A 72 3.17 22.79 -7.40
C LYS A 72 3.24 21.45 -6.66
N LEU A 73 4.45 20.93 -6.45
CA LEU A 73 4.72 19.66 -5.80
C LEU A 73 5.13 19.79 -4.33
N ILE A 74 5.57 20.96 -3.87
CA ILE A 74 5.95 21.19 -2.47
C ILE A 74 4.86 20.69 -1.48
N PRO A 75 3.58 21.07 -1.62
CA PRO A 75 2.54 20.63 -0.68
C PRO A 75 2.35 19.12 -0.68
N LEU A 76 2.50 18.51 -1.87
CA LEU A 76 2.28 17.09 -2.11
C LEU A 76 3.44 16.24 -1.61
N ILE A 77 4.67 16.75 -1.71
CA ILE A 77 5.85 16.09 -1.17
C ILE A 77 5.81 16.16 0.35
N GLU A 78 5.48 17.31 0.96
CA GLU A 78 5.43 17.45 2.41
C GLU A 78 4.34 16.59 3.06
N SER A 79 3.15 16.49 2.45
CA SER A 79 2.05 15.66 2.97
C SER A 79 2.34 14.15 2.95
N THR A 80 3.31 13.69 2.15
CA THR A 80 3.67 12.26 2.10
C THR A 80 4.61 11.81 3.22
N TYR A 81 5.18 12.72 4.03
CA TYR A 81 6.16 12.36 5.06
C TYR A 81 5.68 12.38 6.51
N ASP A 82 4.50 12.93 6.79
CA ASP A 82 3.93 12.86 8.14
C ASP A 82 3.37 11.47 8.48
N SER A 83 3.38 10.53 7.53
CA SER A 83 2.89 9.15 7.71
C SER A 83 3.99 8.09 7.87
N LYS A 84 5.19 8.42 8.37
CA LYS A 84 6.18 7.39 8.74
C LYS A 84 5.75 6.57 9.97
N LYS A 85 4.84 5.62 9.76
CA LYS A 85 4.95 4.25 10.26
C LYS A 85 4.97 3.34 9.03
N ASP A 86 6.15 2.81 8.72
CA ASP A 86 6.36 1.91 7.59
C ASP A 86 5.52 0.63 7.70
N PRO A 87 4.84 0.14 6.63
CA PRO A 87 4.11 -1.13 6.65
C PRO A 87 4.98 -2.39 6.41
N LEU A 88 6.30 -2.32 6.57
CA LEU A 88 7.20 -3.42 6.18
C LEU A 88 8.27 -3.68 7.23
N ALA A 89 7.87 -4.26 8.36
CA ALA A 89 8.75 -5.03 9.23
C ALA A 89 8.08 -6.38 9.53
N ILE A 90 8.45 -7.39 8.77
CA ILE A 90 8.19 -8.79 9.08
C ILE A 90 9.16 -9.15 10.21
N GLU A 91 8.67 -9.15 11.45
CA GLU A 91 9.45 -9.63 12.59
C GLU A 91 9.18 -11.12 12.79
N SER A 92 10.11 -11.93 12.32
CA SER A 92 10.29 -13.31 12.75
C SER A 92 10.88 -13.31 14.16
N SER A 93 10.03 -13.48 15.18
CA SER A 93 10.48 -13.98 16.49
C SER A 93 10.25 -15.49 16.54
N PRO A 94 11.27 -16.29 16.95
CA PRO A 94 10.97 -17.13 18.10
C PRO A 94 12.18 -17.47 19.03
N GLN A 95 11.82 -17.66 20.31
CA GLN A 95 12.40 -18.55 21.35
C GLN A 95 13.58 -18.07 22.24
N ASN A 96 13.25 -17.66 23.46
CA ASN A 96 13.51 -18.35 24.73
C ASN A 96 12.69 -17.59 25.79
N GLU A 97 11.89 -18.20 26.67
CA GLU A 97 12.31 -19.08 27.76
C GLU A 97 11.24 -20.15 28.09
N LYS A 98 11.72 -21.27 28.66
CA LYS A 98 10.93 -22.35 29.25
C LYS A 98 10.78 -22.12 30.75
N GLU A 99 9.58 -22.39 31.28
CA GLU A 99 9.23 -23.06 32.54
C GLU A 99 7.80 -22.63 32.92
N ASN A 100 6.89 -23.41 33.50
CA ASN A 100 6.71 -24.85 33.70
C ASN A 100 5.20 -25.05 33.97
N VAL A 101 4.76 -26.28 33.77
CA VAL A 101 3.41 -26.85 33.67
C VAL A 101 2.55 -26.71 34.95
N GLN A 102 1.27 -26.36 34.81
CA GLN A 102 0.17 -27.11 35.46
C GLN A 102 -1.19 -26.86 34.76
N ASN A 103 -1.77 -27.96 34.27
CA ASN A 103 -3.19 -28.20 33.91
C ASN A 103 -4.20 -27.48 34.86
N LYS A 104 -5.46 -27.14 34.52
CA LYS A 104 -6.48 -27.91 33.79
C LYS A 104 -7.74 -27.04 33.64
N GLU A 105 -8.37 -27.12 32.48
CA GLU A 105 -9.81 -27.07 32.19
C GLU A 105 -10.82 -26.31 33.09
N ARG A 106 -11.57 -25.44 32.39
CA ARG A 106 -13.04 -25.30 32.35
C ARG A 106 -13.81 -24.77 33.57
N ASN A 107 -14.68 -23.82 33.23
CA ASN A 107 -15.98 -23.49 33.85
C ASN A 107 -15.91 -22.83 35.24
N LEU A 108 -16.83 -21.96 35.68
CA LEU A 108 -18.01 -21.24 35.17
C LEU A 108 -18.57 -20.60 36.46
N TRP A 109 -19.09 -19.36 36.42
CA TRP A 109 -19.92 -18.76 37.51
C TRP A 109 -19.13 -18.40 38.81
N SER A 110 -19.29 -17.30 39.52
CA SER A 110 -20.38 -16.34 39.67
C SER A 110 -19.83 -15.10 40.39
N SER A 111 -20.45 -13.94 40.18
CA SER A 111 -20.75 -13.06 41.31
C SER A 111 -22.19 -12.62 41.12
N GLU A 112 -23.05 -13.22 41.92
CA GLU A 112 -24.45 -12.86 42.07
C GLU A 112 -24.53 -11.42 42.58
N THR A 113 -25.39 -10.62 41.97
CA THR A 113 -26.12 -9.60 42.71
C THR A 113 -27.59 -9.77 42.39
N THR A 114 -28.29 -10.25 43.39
CA THR A 114 -29.73 -10.43 43.48
C THR A 114 -30.47 -9.14 43.19
N ILE A 115 -31.25 -9.08 42.10
CA ILE A 115 -32.43 -8.21 42.02
C ILE A 115 -33.60 -9.02 41.46
N GLN A 116 -34.69 -9.00 42.23
CA GLN A 116 -35.89 -9.80 42.06
C GLN A 116 -36.73 -9.33 40.85
N LYS A 117 -37.36 -10.29 40.21
CA LYS A 117 -38.27 -10.14 39.07
C LYS A 117 -39.59 -9.49 39.50
N THR A 118 -40.08 -8.55 38.69
CA THR A 118 -41.51 -8.43 38.41
C THR A 118 -41.73 -8.38 36.91
N SER A 119 -42.75 -9.11 36.48
CA SER A 119 -43.20 -9.36 35.11
C SER A 119 -43.80 -8.12 34.45
N THR A 120 -43.61 -7.96 33.13
CA THR A 120 -44.65 -7.64 32.12
C THR A 120 -43.99 -7.69 30.73
N GLY A 121 -44.62 -8.37 29.77
CA GLY A 121 -44.07 -8.60 28.43
C GLY A 121 -44.14 -7.39 27.49
N ASN A 122 -43.34 -7.42 26.43
CA ASN A 122 -43.79 -7.19 25.06
C ASN A 122 -42.70 -7.48 24.02
N ASN A 123 -43.19 -7.94 22.86
CA ASN A 123 -42.50 -8.32 21.64
C ASN A 123 -41.62 -7.23 21.00
N GLN A 124 -40.52 -7.68 20.37
CA GLN A 124 -40.15 -7.50 18.93
C GLN A 124 -38.63 -7.73 18.79
N GLN A 125 -38.19 -8.95 18.50
CA GLN A 125 -37.87 -9.49 17.16
C GLN A 125 -36.89 -8.64 16.33
N SER A 126 -35.61 -9.02 16.43
CA SER A 126 -34.60 -8.87 15.38
C SER A 126 -34.84 -9.94 14.29
N PRO A 127 -34.64 -9.68 12.99
CA PRO A 127 -34.69 -10.73 11.98
C PRO A 127 -33.30 -11.34 11.76
N THR A 128 -33.25 -12.67 11.77
CA THR A 128 -32.17 -13.46 11.18
C THR A 128 -32.75 -14.31 10.04
N LEU A 129 -31.98 -14.40 8.96
CA LEU A 129 -31.96 -15.43 7.90
C LEU A 129 -33.07 -15.45 6.84
N VAL A 130 -32.63 -15.42 5.57
CA VAL A 130 -32.89 -16.53 4.64
C VAL A 130 -31.66 -16.75 3.75
N ASN A 131 -30.97 -17.86 3.99
CA ASN A 131 -30.34 -18.65 2.93
C ASN A 131 -31.42 -19.55 2.30
N ASN A 132 -31.19 -19.95 1.04
CA ASN A 132 -31.53 -21.23 0.38
C ASN A 132 -32.06 -20.98 -1.05
N LEU A 133 -31.73 -21.76 -2.09
CA LEU A 133 -31.19 -23.12 -2.25
C LEU A 133 -30.70 -23.19 -3.74
N LEU A 134 -29.49 -23.65 -4.08
CA LEU A 134 -29.10 -25.01 -4.57
C LEU A 134 -29.91 -25.48 -5.81
N THR A 135 -29.35 -26.20 -6.79
CA THR A 135 -28.84 -27.57 -6.63
C THR A 135 -27.84 -28.02 -7.71
N SER A 136 -27.00 -28.95 -7.28
CA SER A 136 -25.92 -29.71 -7.91
C SER A 136 -26.34 -30.76 -8.96
N SER A 137 -25.37 -31.24 -9.76
CA SER A 137 -25.13 -32.69 -9.97
C SER A 137 -23.79 -32.99 -10.66
N ASP A 138 -22.91 -33.69 -9.93
CA ASP A 138 -22.10 -34.87 -10.29
C ASP A 138 -21.42 -35.08 -11.66
N GLY A 139 -20.14 -35.52 -11.61
CA GLY A 139 -19.51 -36.33 -12.67
C GLY A 139 -18.00 -36.08 -12.87
N LYS A 140 -17.09 -36.73 -12.11
CA LYS A 140 -16.32 -37.93 -12.51
C LYS A 140 -15.11 -37.66 -13.44
N SER A 141 -13.90 -37.62 -12.86
CA SER A 141 -12.61 -37.67 -13.58
C SER A 141 -12.35 -39.03 -14.23
N PRO A 142 -11.58 -39.07 -15.33
CA PRO A 142 -10.74 -40.22 -15.64
C PRO A 142 -9.24 -39.87 -15.80
N LYS A 143 -8.39 -40.80 -15.36
CA LYS A 143 -6.94 -40.93 -15.63
C LYS A 143 -6.71 -42.13 -16.56
N HIS A 144 -5.48 -42.24 -17.11
CA HIS A 144 -4.83 -43.36 -17.82
C HIS A 144 -5.20 -43.52 -19.32
N ASP A 145 -4.35 -43.81 -20.31
CA ASP A 145 -2.97 -44.34 -20.47
C ASP A 145 -2.38 -43.76 -21.79
N ASP A 146 -1.10 -43.38 -21.95
CA ASP A 146 0.18 -44.12 -22.00
C ASP A 146 0.63 -44.57 -23.42
N PHE A 147 1.95 -44.48 -23.65
CA PHE A 147 2.79 -45.09 -24.72
C PHE A 147 3.17 -44.36 -26.05
N LYS A 148 4.39 -43.77 -26.00
CA LYS A 148 5.61 -43.95 -26.85
C LYS A 148 5.49 -43.96 -28.40
N THR A 149 6.38 -43.29 -29.14
CA THR A 149 7.79 -43.73 -29.32
C THR A 149 8.74 -42.59 -29.76
N THR A 150 9.93 -42.65 -29.16
CA THR A 150 11.22 -41.91 -29.27
C THR A 150 12.01 -42.20 -30.59
N PRO A 151 13.34 -41.93 -30.73
CA PRO A 151 14.18 -40.72 -30.52
C PRO A 151 15.21 -40.46 -31.66
N SER A 152 15.93 -39.33 -31.62
CA SER A 152 17.37 -39.20 -31.96
C SER A 152 17.78 -37.73 -31.77
N SER A 153 18.54 -37.36 -30.73
CA SER A 153 20.02 -37.25 -30.73
C SER A 153 20.55 -36.35 -31.87
N GLY A 154 21.32 -35.29 -31.68
CA GLY A 154 21.87 -34.65 -30.50
C GLY A 154 22.77 -33.48 -30.92
N LYS A 155 23.34 -32.82 -29.89
CA LYS A 155 24.52 -31.95 -29.88
C LYS A 155 24.34 -30.44 -30.09
N HIS A 156 24.65 -29.77 -28.98
CA HIS A 156 24.94 -28.37 -28.77
C HIS A 156 26.30 -27.95 -29.36
N GLU A 157 26.49 -26.61 -29.32
CA GLU A 157 27.74 -25.81 -29.34
C GLU A 157 28.21 -25.40 -30.75
N SER A 158 28.53 -24.14 -31.08
CA SER A 158 29.00 -22.99 -30.29
C SER A 158 28.78 -21.64 -31.03
N LYS A 159 28.60 -20.58 -30.22
CA LYS A 159 29.14 -19.19 -30.28
C LYS A 159 29.44 -18.48 -31.62
N SER A 160 28.92 -17.25 -31.75
CA SER A 160 29.59 -15.95 -32.04
C SER A 160 28.50 -14.97 -32.51
N SER A 161 28.24 -13.79 -31.93
CA SER A 161 29.06 -12.62 -31.61
C SER A 161 29.71 -11.95 -32.82
N LEU A 162 29.31 -10.69 -33.02
CA LEU A 162 29.93 -9.62 -33.80
C LEU A 162 29.69 -9.59 -35.31
N GLY A 163 29.33 -8.38 -35.76
CA GLY A 163 30.15 -7.73 -36.76
C GLY A 163 29.37 -7.24 -37.97
N TYR A 164 28.96 -5.97 -37.93
CA TYR A 164 28.84 -5.16 -39.14
C TYR A 164 30.17 -5.19 -39.90
N SER A 165 30.12 -5.55 -41.18
CA SER A 165 30.95 -4.91 -42.20
C SER A 165 30.41 -5.24 -43.58
N ASP A 166 30.28 -4.18 -44.36
CA ASP A 166 29.99 -4.11 -45.78
C ASP A 166 30.89 -4.99 -46.68
N VAL A 167 30.48 -4.95 -47.94
CA VAL A 167 31.18 -5.13 -49.23
C VAL A 167 31.18 -6.49 -49.92
N ASP A 168 30.74 -6.37 -51.18
CA ASP A 168 30.99 -7.18 -52.36
C ASP A 168 30.07 -8.36 -52.64
N GLY A 169 29.04 -8.05 -53.42
CA GLY A 169 28.20 -8.99 -54.14
C GLY A 169 27.57 -8.33 -55.37
N ASP A 170 28.42 -7.81 -56.27
CA ASP A 170 28.03 -7.55 -57.64
C ASP A 170 27.41 -8.82 -58.24
N VAL A 171 26.08 -8.81 -58.44
CA VAL A 171 25.44 -9.69 -59.42
C VAL A 171 24.70 -8.80 -60.40
N CYS A 172 25.36 -8.68 -61.55
CA CYS A 172 25.02 -7.94 -62.73
C CYS A 172 23.55 -8.09 -63.14
N MET A 173 22.82 -6.96 -63.16
CA MET A 173 21.68 -6.74 -64.04
C MET A 173 22.21 -6.58 -65.47
N SER A 174 22.35 -7.68 -66.22
CA SER A 174 22.45 -7.58 -67.67
C SER A 174 21.71 -8.73 -68.34
N ALA A 175 20.60 -8.35 -68.95
CA ALA A 175 19.77 -9.15 -69.82
C ALA A 175 20.59 -9.86 -70.90
N LEU A 176 20.43 -11.18 -71.03
CA LEU A 176 20.67 -11.89 -72.28
C LEU A 176 19.47 -12.80 -72.61
N SER A 177 18.78 -12.32 -73.64
CA SER A 177 17.83 -12.95 -74.55
C SER A 177 17.78 -14.49 -74.57
N SER A 178 16.62 -15.05 -74.22
CA SER A 178 16.04 -16.23 -74.89
C SER A 178 14.52 -16.13 -74.81
N LYS A 179 13.85 -16.17 -75.98
CA LYS A 179 12.44 -15.79 -76.13
C LYS A 179 11.42 -16.90 -75.84
N ASP A 180 11.85 -18.07 -75.37
CA ASP A 180 10.96 -19.23 -75.21
C ASP A 180 11.00 -19.90 -73.83
N ALA A 181 11.43 -19.19 -72.78
CA ALA A 181 11.28 -19.67 -71.40
C ALA A 181 10.24 -18.81 -70.66
N VAL A 182 9.07 -19.38 -70.38
CA VAL A 182 8.09 -18.78 -69.46
C VAL A 182 8.82 -18.44 -68.14
N PRO A 183 8.72 -17.20 -67.60
CA PRO A 183 9.62 -16.76 -66.52
C PRO A 183 9.33 -17.50 -65.20
N TYR A 184 10.04 -18.60 -64.96
CA TYR A 184 9.97 -19.40 -63.73
C TYR A 184 10.28 -18.56 -62.46
N SER A 185 11.06 -17.48 -62.60
CA SER A 185 11.41 -16.49 -61.58
C SER A 185 10.22 -15.65 -61.08
N GLU A 186 9.31 -15.26 -61.98
CA GLU A 186 8.20 -14.36 -61.67
C GLU A 186 7.12 -15.05 -60.81
N TYR A 187 6.98 -16.37 -60.96
CA TYR A 187 6.10 -17.22 -60.16
C TYR A 187 6.55 -17.33 -58.68
N TYR A 188 7.85 -17.54 -58.41
CA TYR A 188 8.35 -17.59 -57.03
C TYR A 188 8.33 -16.22 -56.34
N SER A 189 8.60 -15.16 -57.11
CA SER A 189 8.48 -13.78 -56.63
C SER A 189 7.03 -13.47 -56.27
N SER A 190 6.08 -13.75 -57.17
CA SER A 190 4.64 -13.56 -56.96
C SER A 190 4.10 -14.37 -55.76
N LYS A 191 4.55 -15.63 -55.59
CA LYS A 191 4.21 -16.46 -54.42
C LYS A 191 4.78 -15.89 -53.11
N SER A 192 6.03 -15.44 -53.11
CA SER A 192 6.67 -14.80 -51.95
C SER A 192 5.94 -13.52 -51.51
N TYR A 193 5.53 -12.67 -52.46
CA TYR A 193 4.71 -11.48 -52.18
C TYR A 193 3.36 -11.85 -51.60
N ARG A 194 2.70 -12.88 -52.15
CA ARG A 194 1.41 -13.36 -51.63
C ARG A 194 1.51 -13.89 -50.20
N ASP A 195 2.58 -14.61 -49.88
CA ASP A 195 2.86 -15.12 -48.53
C ASP A 195 3.20 -14.00 -47.52
N GLN A 196 3.82 -12.91 -48.00
CA GLN A 196 4.01 -11.70 -47.20
C GLN A 196 2.69 -10.96 -46.97
N GLN A 197 1.85 -10.83 -48.01
CA GLN A 197 0.54 -10.19 -47.91
C GLN A 197 -0.36 -10.89 -46.88
N LEU A 198 -0.37 -12.23 -46.86
CA LEU A 198 -1.12 -13.02 -45.89
C LEU A 198 -0.61 -12.85 -44.45
N ARG A 199 0.72 -12.70 -44.27
CA ARG A 199 1.31 -12.37 -42.96
C ARG A 199 0.91 -10.98 -42.49
N ILE A 200 0.90 -10.00 -43.39
CA ILE A 200 0.46 -8.63 -43.10
C ILE A 200 -1.02 -8.65 -42.66
N GLU A 201 -1.90 -9.30 -43.42
CA GLU A 201 -3.33 -9.39 -43.09
C GLU A 201 -3.57 -10.10 -41.74
N LYS A 202 -2.77 -11.13 -41.43
CA LYS A 202 -2.81 -11.80 -40.12
C LYS A 202 -2.44 -10.83 -39.00
N HIS A 203 -1.35 -10.09 -39.15
CA HIS A 203 -0.92 -9.11 -38.14
C HIS A 203 -1.90 -7.94 -38.03
N GLU A 204 -2.52 -7.49 -39.12
CA GLU A 204 -3.56 -6.46 -39.08
C GLU A 204 -4.79 -6.90 -38.27
N LYS A 205 -5.22 -8.16 -38.42
CA LYS A 205 -6.29 -8.74 -37.59
C LYS A 205 -5.89 -8.81 -36.12
N GLU A 206 -4.64 -9.19 -35.85
CA GLU A 206 -4.10 -9.24 -34.49
C GLU A 206 -4.04 -7.85 -33.85
N ILE A 207 -3.57 -6.83 -34.58
CA ILE A 207 -3.58 -5.43 -34.14
C ILE A 207 -5.01 -4.95 -33.87
N MET A 208 -5.98 -5.33 -34.71
CA MET A 208 -7.39 -4.99 -34.49
C MET A 208 -7.93 -5.61 -33.21
N GLN A 209 -7.58 -6.86 -32.91
CA GLN A 209 -7.96 -7.54 -31.67
C GLN A 209 -7.37 -6.83 -30.45
N TYR A 210 -6.08 -6.49 -30.47
CA TYR A 210 -5.46 -5.75 -29.37
C TYR A 210 -6.10 -4.37 -29.18
N LYS A 211 -6.41 -3.65 -30.26
CA LYS A 211 -7.13 -2.36 -30.17
C LYS A 211 -8.50 -2.51 -29.51
N LYS A 212 -9.24 -3.56 -29.84
CA LYS A 212 -10.54 -3.84 -29.22
C LYS A 212 -10.39 -4.11 -27.73
N LEU A 213 -9.44 -4.97 -27.34
CA LEU A 213 -9.17 -5.27 -25.93
C LEU A 213 -8.75 -4.02 -25.14
N LEU A 214 -7.93 -3.17 -25.73
CA LEU A 214 -7.46 -1.94 -25.10
C LEU A 214 -8.61 -0.92 -24.94
N ASN A 215 -9.57 -0.90 -25.86
CA ASN A 215 -10.78 -0.12 -25.71
C ASN A 215 -11.71 -0.68 -24.63
N GLU A 216 -11.87 -2.00 -24.53
CA GLU A 216 -12.62 -2.64 -23.45
C GLU A 216 -12.01 -2.32 -22.09
N GLN A 217 -10.68 -2.40 -21.97
CA GLN A 217 -9.96 -1.98 -20.75
C GLN A 217 -10.17 -0.50 -20.41
N ARG A 218 -10.20 0.38 -21.42
CA ARG A 218 -10.49 1.81 -21.21
C ARG A 218 -11.89 2.03 -20.62
N VAL A 219 -12.91 1.38 -21.19
CA VAL A 219 -14.30 1.52 -20.71
C VAL A 219 -14.40 1.03 -19.26
N LEU A 220 -13.79 -0.11 -18.93
CA LEU A 220 -13.78 -0.63 -17.57
C LEU A 220 -13.11 0.33 -16.57
N LEU A 221 -12.01 0.99 -16.95
CA LEU A 221 -11.37 1.99 -16.10
C LEU A 221 -12.26 3.21 -15.88
N GLU A 222 -13.00 3.63 -16.90
CA GLU A 222 -13.95 4.74 -16.82
C GLU A 222 -15.15 4.41 -15.91
N GLU A 223 -15.60 3.15 -15.92
CA GLU A 223 -16.64 2.65 -15.00
C GLU A 223 -16.16 2.53 -13.55
N LEU A 224 -14.87 2.24 -13.32
CA LEU A 224 -14.31 2.12 -11.97
C LEU A 224 -14.05 3.46 -11.28
N GLN A 225 -13.79 4.51 -12.06
CA GLN A 225 -13.45 5.83 -11.53
C GLN A 225 -14.47 6.41 -10.53
N PRO A 226 -15.80 6.42 -10.79
CA PRO A 226 -16.77 6.92 -9.80
C PRO A 226 -16.79 6.11 -8.50
N ALA A 227 -16.54 4.80 -8.56
CA ALA A 227 -16.45 3.97 -7.36
C ALA A 227 -15.23 4.35 -6.51
N ILE A 228 -14.08 4.59 -7.15
CA ILE A 228 -12.86 5.06 -6.47
C ILE A 228 -13.12 6.39 -5.78
N GLU A 229 -13.73 7.36 -6.46
CA GLU A 229 -14.07 8.67 -5.90
C GLU A 229 -15.00 8.55 -4.68
N GLU A 230 -15.98 7.65 -4.72
CA GLU A 230 -16.86 7.37 -3.58
C GLU A 230 -16.09 6.79 -2.39
N TYR A 231 -15.20 5.82 -2.62
CA TYR A 231 -14.36 5.26 -1.57
C TYR A 231 -13.41 6.29 -0.96
N GLU A 232 -12.79 7.14 -1.78
CA GLU A 232 -11.93 8.22 -1.31
C GLU A 232 -12.70 9.21 -0.42
N LYS A 233 -13.91 9.58 -0.83
CA LYS A 233 -14.80 10.45 -0.05
C LYS A 233 -15.19 9.81 1.30
N ASN A 234 -15.54 8.53 1.29
CA ASN A 234 -15.93 7.81 2.51
C ASN A 234 -14.74 7.66 3.46
N MET A 235 -13.55 7.38 2.93
CA MET A 235 -12.31 7.32 3.71
C MET A 235 -12.03 8.67 4.39
N LEU A 236 -12.13 9.78 3.67
CA LEU A 236 -11.95 11.12 4.22
C LEU A 236 -12.95 11.43 5.36
N LEU A 237 -14.21 11.00 5.20
CA LEU A 237 -15.24 11.21 6.22
C LEU A 237 -14.92 10.44 7.51
N VAL A 238 -14.54 9.17 7.37
CA VAL A 238 -14.18 8.30 8.51
C VAL A 238 -12.91 8.78 9.21
N GLU A 239 -11.93 9.28 8.46
CA GLU A 239 -10.72 9.90 9.03
C GLU A 239 -11.07 11.14 9.86
N LYS A 240 -11.93 12.01 9.32
CA LYS A 240 -12.39 13.21 10.04
C LYS A 240 -13.15 12.86 11.32
N GLU A 241 -14.03 11.86 11.28
CA GLU A 241 -14.76 11.40 12.47
C GLU A 241 -13.81 10.81 13.52
N ASN A 242 -12.81 10.03 13.11
CA ASN A 242 -11.78 9.52 14.01
C ASN A 242 -10.96 10.63 14.67
N GLN A 243 -10.62 11.70 13.93
CA GLN A 243 -9.93 12.85 14.47
C GLN A 243 -10.77 13.56 15.54
N GLU A 244 -12.05 13.76 15.26
CA GLU A 244 -12.99 14.38 16.19
C GLU A 244 -13.16 13.55 17.48
N LEU A 245 -13.35 12.23 17.34
CA LEU A 245 -13.46 11.33 18.50
C LEU A 245 -12.17 11.31 19.33
N ARG A 246 -11.00 11.32 18.69
CA ARG A 246 -9.71 11.42 19.39
C ARG A 246 -9.57 12.72 20.14
N TYR A 247 -9.97 13.83 19.53
CA TYR A 247 -9.98 15.14 20.19
C TYR A 247 -10.89 15.15 21.43
N GLN A 248 -12.09 14.60 21.31
CA GLN A 248 -13.03 14.47 22.43
C GLN A 248 -12.47 13.60 23.55
N LEU A 249 -11.84 12.47 23.21
CA LEU A 249 -11.22 11.56 24.17
C LEU A 249 -10.09 12.26 24.96
N ILE A 250 -9.20 12.98 24.27
CA ILE A 250 -8.11 13.75 24.90
C ILE A 250 -8.70 14.79 25.86
N LYS A 251 -9.71 15.54 25.42
CA LYS A 251 -10.37 16.54 26.26
C LYS A 251 -11.00 15.93 27.51
N GLN A 252 -11.61 14.76 27.39
CA GLN A 252 -12.18 14.03 28.52
C GLN A 252 -11.09 13.55 29.48
N GLN A 253 -9.98 13.03 28.96
CA GLN A 253 -8.83 12.60 29.76
C GLN A 253 -8.22 13.78 30.54
N GLU A 254 -8.01 14.92 29.89
CA GLU A 254 -7.52 16.14 30.55
C GLU A 254 -8.45 16.62 31.67
N GLN A 255 -9.78 16.53 31.47
CA GLN A 255 -10.75 16.88 32.50
C GLN A 255 -10.68 15.93 33.70
N GLN A 256 -10.59 14.61 33.44
CA GLN A 256 -10.45 13.61 34.49
C GLN A 256 -9.13 13.78 35.24
N GLU A 257 -8.04 14.06 34.55
CA GLU A 257 -6.74 14.29 35.16
C GLU A 257 -6.75 15.53 36.05
N LYS A 258 -7.37 16.63 35.61
CA LYS A 258 -7.55 17.83 36.45
C LYS A 258 -8.38 17.54 37.71
N GLN A 259 -9.46 16.76 37.59
CA GLN A 259 -10.25 16.36 38.75
C GLN A 259 -9.45 15.48 39.69
N LYS A 260 -8.70 14.51 39.15
CA LYS A 260 -7.82 13.64 39.93
C LYS A 260 -6.76 14.45 40.68
N GLN A 261 -6.06 15.35 40.01
CA GLN A 261 -5.06 16.24 40.62
C GLN A 261 -5.67 17.11 41.73
N PHE A 262 -6.90 17.60 41.53
CA PHE A 262 -7.62 18.35 42.56
C PHE A 262 -7.84 17.52 43.83
N PHE A 263 -8.36 16.30 43.69
CA PHE A 263 -8.59 15.41 44.84
C PHE A 263 -7.28 14.93 45.49
N GLU A 264 -6.24 14.68 44.70
CA GLU A 264 -4.91 14.32 45.22
C GLU A 264 -4.32 15.46 46.07
N GLY A 265 -4.45 16.70 45.62
CA GLY A 265 -4.02 17.87 46.38
C GLY A 265 -4.80 18.07 47.69
N GLU A 266 -6.13 17.92 47.66
CA GLU A 266 -6.96 17.95 48.89
C GLU A 266 -6.58 16.81 49.85
N HIS A 267 -6.30 15.62 49.34
CA HIS A 267 -5.88 14.48 50.14
C HIS A 267 -4.53 14.71 50.82
N GLU A 268 -3.56 15.29 50.13
CA GLU A 268 -2.24 15.63 50.68
C GLU A 268 -2.34 16.69 51.78
N GLN A 269 -3.18 17.72 51.59
CA GLN A 269 -3.46 18.71 52.63
C GLN A 269 -4.06 18.06 53.87
N LEU A 270 -5.04 17.17 53.69
CA LEU A 270 -5.66 16.45 54.81
C LEU A 270 -4.65 15.56 55.53
N LEU A 271 -3.77 14.87 54.80
CA LEU A 271 -2.72 14.03 55.38
C LEU A 271 -1.77 14.86 56.26
N THR A 272 -1.36 16.02 55.77
CA THR A 272 -0.54 17.00 56.52
C THR A 272 -1.19 17.42 57.83
N VAL A 273 -2.49 17.77 57.80
CA VAL A 273 -3.24 18.16 59.00
C VAL A 273 -3.36 17.01 60.00
N VAL A 274 -3.58 15.79 59.51
CA VAL A 274 -3.65 14.60 60.36
C VAL A 274 -2.30 14.30 61.02
N GLU A 275 -1.19 14.46 60.30
CA GLU A 275 0.16 14.33 60.87
C GLU A 275 0.41 15.37 61.97
N GLU A 276 0.07 16.64 61.74
CA GLU A 276 0.20 17.71 62.74
C GLU A 276 -0.62 17.42 64.00
N LEU A 277 -1.88 16.98 63.85
CA LEU A 277 -2.74 16.61 64.98
C LEU A 277 -2.16 15.42 65.76
N HIS A 278 -1.59 14.42 65.09
CA HIS A 278 -0.93 13.32 65.78
C HIS A 278 0.31 13.79 66.56
N GLU A 279 1.11 14.71 66.02
CA GLU A 279 2.24 15.30 66.75
C GLU A 279 1.79 16.10 67.97
N GLN A 280 0.71 16.88 67.84
CA GLN A 280 0.12 17.64 68.95
C GLN A 280 -0.41 16.70 70.04
N MET A 281 -1.13 15.63 69.67
CA MET A 281 -1.60 14.61 70.62
C MET A 281 -0.43 13.97 71.37
N LYS A 282 0.60 13.52 70.64
CA LYS A 282 1.80 12.90 71.22
C LYS A 282 2.54 13.85 72.15
N SER A 283 2.58 15.14 71.82
CA SER A 283 3.17 16.17 72.67
C SER A 283 2.33 16.38 73.93
N ASN A 284 1.01 16.50 73.82
CA ASN A 284 0.09 16.63 74.94
C ASN A 284 0.16 15.43 75.91
N GLU A 285 0.24 14.21 75.40
CA GLU A 285 0.46 13.02 76.23
C GLU A 285 1.76 13.07 77.03
N ARG A 286 2.84 13.56 76.42
CA ARG A 286 4.13 13.76 77.10
C ARG A 286 4.02 14.81 78.21
N TYR A 287 3.34 15.92 77.95
CA TYR A 287 3.07 16.94 78.98
C TYR A 287 2.28 16.34 80.15
N PHE A 288 1.21 15.58 79.86
CA PHE A 288 0.37 14.97 80.90
C PHE A 288 1.12 13.95 81.76
N LYS A 289 1.99 13.13 81.15
CA LYS A 289 2.86 12.18 81.87
C LYS A 289 3.89 12.90 82.76
N ASN A 290 4.43 14.02 82.31
CA ASN A 290 5.41 14.78 83.08
C ASN A 290 4.77 15.59 84.23
N SER A 291 3.52 16.08 84.06
CA SER A 291 2.80 16.82 85.11
C SER A 291 2.19 15.92 86.18
N SER A 292 1.81 14.68 85.85
CA SER A 292 1.25 13.72 86.82
C SER A 292 2.30 13.03 87.70
N GLY A 293 3.59 13.13 87.36
CA GLY A 293 4.70 12.53 88.12
C GLY A 293 5.27 13.36 89.27
N THR A 294 4.75 14.57 89.56
CA THR A 294 5.37 15.52 90.51
C THR A 294 4.61 15.74 91.82
N CYS A 295 3.60 14.94 92.15
CA CYS A 295 2.81 15.15 93.37
C CYS A 295 2.61 13.88 94.20
N LEU A 296 3.64 13.47 94.96
CA LEU A 296 3.47 12.79 96.26
C LEU A 296 4.68 13.16 97.16
N PRO A 297 4.51 14.01 98.19
CA PRO A 297 5.48 14.12 99.28
C PRO A 297 5.52 12.81 100.05
N LYS A 298 6.74 12.40 100.40
CA LYS A 298 7.01 11.32 101.34
C LYS A 298 6.56 11.76 102.73
N ASP A 299 5.74 10.94 103.39
CA ASP A 299 5.68 10.81 104.84
C ASP A 299 5.55 9.32 105.19
#